data_AF-A0A229P3S1-F1
#
_entry.id   AF-A0A229P3S1-F1
#
_cell.length_a   1.000
_cell.length_b   1.000
_cell.length_c   1.000
_cell.angle_alpha   90.00
_cell.angle_beta   90.00
_cell.angle_gamma   90.00
#
_symmetry.space_group_name_H-M   'P 1'
#
loop_
_entity.id
_entity.type
_entity.pdbx_description
1 polymer ?
#
loop_
_entity_poly.entity_id
_entity_poly.type
_entity_poly.pdbx_seq_one_letter_code
_entity_poly.pdbx_strand_id
1 'polypeptide(L)'
;MDAHLLAYLTDRYEIVASCNCKDQWGTDGYTLWGGYYNQAFYPSRLNSFMPAQTKAQQIPVPVFRMLGSDPIYQYDLDMLDENAIQEVVTLEPVYAGAGEGSGGRGGGGNPYWVQWFFDLNFRAPALSFGYTQVGQENSFGWPRIKDGLIDQIGLLQTWQERGELIVETLADSGTWFKAEHEVTPASAITALHYWKEEGRKSIWYCSRFYRLNLFWEDQQAYIRDFHIFDERYAERYLHEPCRTADSIYDTLPVMDGARWSNSLIKAGIWPMVRSSDGELVPLRCQEDSLEVTEVSQDELLMVAEIIEGGTLRINCSQNSVTIMADQCDWGLQMIWSDRKQEPHMIAASDEIGYEYNGYHYTVHCKKGDVGELSKGAGSIWIQPESGVIQFCLI
;
A
#
# COMPACT_ATOMS: atom_id res chain seq x y z
N MET A 1 6.88 0.64 17.51
CA MET A 1 6.71 1.49 18.71
C MET A 1 5.34 2.15 18.59
N ASP A 2 4.62 2.28 19.70
CA ASP A 2 3.36 3.03 19.74
C ASP A 2 3.61 4.56 19.72
N ALA A 3 2.57 5.34 19.48
CA ALA A 3 2.58 6.80 19.40
C ALA A 3 2.92 7.43 20.73
N HIS A 4 2.51 6.82 21.85
CA HIS A 4 2.84 7.31 23.18
C HIS A 4 4.35 7.33 23.41
N LEU A 5 5.00 6.18 23.22
CA LEU A 5 6.43 6.03 23.40
C LEU A 5 7.21 6.85 22.37
N LEU A 6 6.79 6.82 21.10
CA LEU A 6 7.46 7.59 20.05
C LEU A 6 7.41 9.09 20.34
N ALA A 7 6.23 9.62 20.70
CA ALA A 7 6.09 11.01 21.10
C ALA A 7 6.93 11.35 22.34
N TYR A 8 6.93 10.48 23.35
CA TYR A 8 7.76 10.68 24.54
C TYR A 8 9.25 10.73 24.20
N LEU A 9 9.74 9.82 23.35
CA LEU A 9 11.13 9.81 22.90
C LEU A 9 11.48 11.07 22.09
N THR A 10 10.58 11.51 21.22
CA THR A 10 10.73 12.77 20.48
C THR A 10 10.78 13.98 21.40
N ASP A 11 9.80 14.14 22.29
CA ASP A 11 9.64 15.33 23.12
C ASP A 11 10.71 15.41 24.22
N ARG A 12 11.15 14.26 24.75
CA ARG A 12 12.05 14.21 25.92
C ARG A 12 13.51 14.03 25.55
N TYR A 13 13.80 13.24 24.51
CA TYR A 13 15.15 12.84 24.12
C TYR A 13 15.55 13.35 22.74
N GLU A 14 14.65 14.03 22.02
CA GLU A 14 14.93 14.71 20.75
C GLU A 14 15.53 13.76 19.69
N ILE A 15 15.04 12.51 19.64
CA ILE A 15 15.43 11.56 18.59
C ILE A 15 15.17 12.18 17.20
N VAL A 16 16.01 11.85 16.22
CA VAL A 16 15.94 12.47 14.88
C VAL A 16 15.22 11.62 13.84
N ALA A 17 15.10 10.32 14.10
CA ALA A 17 14.47 9.34 13.21
C ALA A 17 13.97 8.14 14.02
N SER A 18 13.02 7.41 13.45
CA SER A 18 12.57 6.11 13.91
C SER A 18 12.32 5.20 12.71
N CYS A 19 12.15 3.91 12.97
CA CYS A 19 11.76 2.94 11.96
C CYS A 19 10.67 1.99 12.49
N ASN A 20 9.89 1.41 11.58
CA ASN A 20 8.82 0.47 11.94
C ASN A 20 8.66 -0.63 10.88
N CYS A 21 8.22 -1.81 11.30
CA CYS A 21 8.02 -2.97 10.42
C CYS A 21 6.92 -2.70 9.39
N LYS A 22 7.13 -3.22 8.18
CA LYS A 22 6.24 -3.32 7.03
C LYS A 22 4.89 -3.91 7.44
N ASP A 23 3.93 -3.83 6.53
CA ASP A 23 2.67 -4.52 6.77
C ASP A 23 2.92 -6.02 6.90
N GLN A 24 2.32 -6.60 7.95
CA GLN A 24 2.41 -8.02 8.26
C GLN A 24 1.15 -8.44 9.00
N TRP A 25 0.68 -9.66 8.74
CA TRP A 25 -0.51 -10.19 9.38
C TRP A 25 -0.20 -11.46 10.17
N GLY A 26 -0.26 -11.35 11.50
CA GLY A 26 -0.01 -12.47 12.41
C GLY A 26 1.43 -12.96 12.47
N THR A 27 2.37 -12.27 11.82
CA THR A 27 3.79 -12.64 11.76
C THR A 27 4.48 -12.28 13.08
N ASP A 28 5.11 -13.26 13.72
CA ASP A 28 5.82 -13.12 15.01
C ASP A 28 4.99 -12.54 16.17
N GLY A 29 3.66 -12.69 16.11
CA GLY A 29 2.72 -12.08 17.08
C GLY A 29 2.42 -10.61 16.80
N TYR A 30 2.77 -10.07 15.63
CA TYR A 30 2.44 -8.71 15.26
C TYR A 30 1.51 -8.69 14.05
N THR A 31 0.45 -7.88 14.15
CA THR A 31 -0.35 -7.44 13.00
C THR A 31 -0.16 -5.94 12.84
N LEU A 32 0.49 -5.55 11.75
CA LEU A 32 0.61 -4.16 11.31
C LEU A 32 -0.07 -4.10 9.96
N TRP A 33 -1.25 -3.49 9.88
CA TRP A 33 -2.08 -3.63 8.68
C TRP A 33 -2.82 -2.36 8.29
N GLY A 34 -2.62 -1.87 7.07
CA GLY A 34 -3.29 -0.64 6.63
C GLY A 34 -2.44 0.61 6.68
N GLY A 35 -1.21 0.55 7.19
CA GLY A 35 -0.36 1.71 7.44
C GLY A 35 0.24 2.33 6.18
N TYR A 36 1.04 3.38 6.36
CA TYR A 36 1.80 3.97 5.27
C TYR A 36 2.71 2.89 4.63
N TYR A 37 2.60 2.67 3.32
CA TYR A 37 3.08 1.43 2.71
C TYR A 37 4.61 1.28 2.73
N ASN A 38 5.34 2.26 2.20
CA ASN A 38 6.81 2.28 2.13
C ASN A 38 7.36 3.69 2.42
N GLN A 39 8.67 3.91 2.25
CA GLN A 39 9.34 5.19 2.48
C GLN A 39 9.23 5.67 3.94
N ALA A 40 8.98 6.95 4.14
CA ALA A 40 8.94 7.58 5.46
C ALA A 40 7.78 8.55 5.59
N PHE A 41 7.30 8.69 6.82
CA PHE A 41 6.17 9.57 7.16
C PHE A 41 6.33 10.15 8.56
N TYR A 42 5.69 11.29 8.83
CA TYR A 42 5.48 11.78 10.18
C TYR A 42 4.19 11.18 10.75
N PRO A 43 4.26 10.37 11.80
CA PRO A 43 3.09 9.71 12.37
C PRO A 43 2.16 10.67 13.11
N SER A 44 0.89 10.29 13.25
CA SER A 44 -0.05 10.94 14.15
C SER A 44 0.37 10.75 15.61
N ARG A 45 0.13 11.78 16.43
CA ARG A 45 0.23 11.72 17.89
C ARG A 45 -0.72 10.73 18.54
N LEU A 46 -1.77 10.29 17.83
CA LEU A 46 -2.76 9.33 18.31
C LEU A 46 -2.55 7.92 17.73
N ASN A 47 -1.87 7.79 16.60
CA ASN A 47 -1.61 6.50 15.98
C ASN A 47 -0.29 6.55 15.19
N SER A 48 0.68 5.77 15.65
CA SER A 48 2.05 5.74 15.13
C SER A 48 2.18 5.04 13.78
N PHE A 49 1.14 4.34 13.36
CA PHE A 49 1.14 3.50 12.17
C PHE A 49 0.63 4.20 10.91
N MET A 50 0.11 5.41 11.05
CA MET A 50 -0.38 6.24 9.95
C MET A 50 0.13 7.68 10.06
N PRO A 51 0.19 8.41 8.95
CA PRO A 51 0.62 9.80 8.95
C PRO A 51 -0.35 10.73 9.68
N ALA A 52 0.19 11.80 10.24
CA ALA A 52 -0.62 12.96 10.62
C ALA A 52 -1.06 13.72 9.36
N GLN A 53 -2.29 14.21 9.35
CA GLN A 53 -2.82 15.05 8.29
C GLN A 53 -2.36 16.52 8.45
N THR A 54 -2.03 16.92 9.68
CA THR A 54 -1.60 18.27 10.03
C THR A 54 -0.31 18.30 10.85
N LYS A 55 0.46 19.38 10.70
CA LYS A 55 1.68 19.61 11.49
C LYS A 55 1.43 19.64 13.00
N ALA A 56 0.25 20.07 13.42
CA ALA A 56 -0.10 20.16 14.84
C ALA A 56 -0.30 18.78 15.48
N GLN A 57 -0.80 17.80 14.72
CA GLN A 57 -1.03 16.44 15.20
C GLN A 57 0.13 15.49 14.88
N GLN A 58 1.20 15.96 14.24
CA GLN A 58 2.35 15.11 13.91
C GLN A 58 3.29 14.95 15.10
N ILE A 59 3.85 13.75 15.25
CA ILE A 59 5.09 13.57 15.98
C ILE A 59 6.21 14.02 15.02
N PRO A 60 7.01 15.05 15.33
CA PRO A 60 7.95 15.67 14.38
C PRO A 60 9.26 14.87 14.20
N VAL A 61 9.13 13.55 14.06
CA VAL A 61 10.19 12.58 13.79
C VAL A 61 9.69 11.62 12.72
N PRO A 62 10.42 11.47 11.60
CA PRO A 62 10.01 10.54 10.55
C PRO A 62 10.16 9.09 11.02
N VAL A 63 9.18 8.28 10.65
CA VAL A 63 9.22 6.82 10.74
C VAL A 63 9.51 6.26 9.36
N PHE A 64 10.63 5.57 9.21
CA PHE A 64 11.00 4.85 7.99
C PHE A 64 10.51 3.39 8.02
N ARG A 65 9.96 2.89 6.91
CA ARG A 65 9.43 1.52 6.81
C ARG A 65 10.57 0.50 6.64
N MET A 66 10.52 -0.60 7.39
CA MET A 66 11.49 -1.71 7.33
C MET A 66 10.76 -3.03 7.12
N LEU A 67 11.30 -4.07 6.51
CA LEU A 67 12.25 -4.08 5.41
C LEU A 67 11.46 -4.05 4.10
N GLY A 68 12.11 -3.70 2.98
CA GLY A 68 11.42 -3.60 1.70
C GLY A 68 10.59 -4.85 1.36
N SER A 69 9.27 -4.67 1.20
CA SER A 69 8.31 -5.72 0.83
C SER A 69 8.18 -5.83 -0.68
N ASP A 70 8.04 -7.05 -1.20
CA ASP A 70 7.70 -7.24 -2.61
C ASP A 70 6.38 -6.51 -2.95
N PRO A 71 6.41 -5.48 -3.82
CA PRO A 71 5.22 -4.66 -4.11
C PRO A 71 4.12 -5.42 -4.84
N ILE A 72 4.43 -6.55 -5.48
CA ILE A 72 3.47 -7.35 -6.24
C ILE A 72 2.89 -8.45 -5.35
N TYR A 73 3.73 -9.26 -4.70
CA TYR A 73 3.27 -10.51 -4.06
C TYR A 73 3.08 -10.44 -2.55
N GLN A 74 3.80 -9.57 -1.81
CA GLN A 74 3.75 -9.62 -0.34
C GLN A 74 2.32 -9.43 0.19
N TYR A 75 1.57 -8.49 -0.37
CA TYR A 75 0.29 -8.03 0.16
C TYR A 75 -0.72 -9.16 0.45
N ASP A 76 -1.04 -10.00 -0.52
CA ASP A 76 -2.05 -11.04 -0.41
C ASP A 76 -1.45 -12.45 -0.28
N LEU A 77 -0.17 -12.52 0.11
CA LEU A 77 0.61 -13.75 0.11
C LEU A 77 0.04 -14.82 1.05
N ASP A 78 -0.58 -15.83 0.43
CA ASP A 78 -1.20 -16.98 1.10
C ASP A 78 -2.30 -16.58 2.11
N MET A 79 -2.99 -15.47 1.83
CA MET A 79 -4.02 -14.86 2.68
C MET A 79 -5.46 -15.32 2.36
N LEU A 80 -5.65 -16.30 1.47
CA LEU A 80 -6.98 -16.80 1.12
C LEU A 80 -7.67 -17.62 2.22
N ASP A 81 -6.94 -18.09 3.23
CA ASP A 81 -7.51 -18.66 4.45
C ASP A 81 -7.67 -17.55 5.51
N GLU A 82 -8.82 -17.48 6.19
CA GLU A 82 -9.08 -16.47 7.23
C GLU A 82 -8.10 -16.56 8.40
N ASN A 83 -7.62 -17.79 8.68
CA ASN A 83 -6.69 -18.10 9.75
C ASN A 83 -5.23 -18.12 9.29
N ALA A 84 -4.96 -17.74 8.04
CA ALA A 84 -3.60 -17.68 7.52
C ALA A 84 -2.76 -16.66 8.30
N ILE A 85 -1.50 -17.04 8.51
CA ILE A 85 -0.41 -16.12 8.81
C ILE A 85 0.24 -15.80 7.48
N GLN A 86 0.49 -14.51 7.23
CA GLN A 86 1.08 -14.07 5.97
C GLN A 86 2.51 -14.60 5.85
N GLU A 87 2.82 -15.20 4.70
CA GLU A 87 4.19 -15.54 4.32
C GLU A 87 5.00 -14.27 3.99
N VAL A 88 6.31 -14.41 3.79
CA VAL A 88 7.22 -13.26 3.70
C VAL A 88 8.09 -13.32 2.44
N VAL A 89 7.99 -12.28 1.60
CA VAL A 89 8.89 -11.96 0.47
C VAL A 89 9.40 -10.54 0.67
N THR A 90 10.60 -10.45 1.24
CA THR A 90 11.20 -9.17 1.65
C THR A 90 12.66 -9.10 1.25
N LEU A 91 13.23 -7.91 1.39
CA LEU A 91 14.66 -7.66 1.24
C LEU A 91 15.54 -8.30 2.33
N GLU A 92 14.98 -9.01 3.32
CA GLU A 92 15.81 -9.73 4.30
C GLU A 92 16.72 -10.75 3.60
N PRO A 93 18.06 -10.70 3.84
CA PRO A 93 19.03 -11.56 3.17
C PRO A 93 18.80 -13.06 3.33
N VAL A 94 18.07 -13.47 4.38
CA VAL A 94 17.77 -14.87 4.65
C VAL A 94 16.79 -15.48 3.65
N TYR A 95 15.95 -14.67 2.99
CA TYR A 95 14.88 -15.17 2.12
C TYR A 95 15.36 -15.21 0.66
N ALA A 96 15.68 -16.40 0.16
CA ALA A 96 16.15 -16.57 -1.23
C ALA A 96 15.05 -17.09 -2.18
N GLY A 97 13.80 -17.18 -1.74
CA GLY A 97 12.72 -17.80 -2.52
C GLY A 97 12.79 -19.33 -2.60
N ALA A 98 13.85 -19.96 -2.08
CA ALA A 98 14.12 -21.40 -2.23
C ALA A 98 13.45 -22.29 -1.16
N GLY A 99 12.70 -21.70 -0.22
CA GLY A 99 11.91 -22.43 0.78
C GLY A 99 10.47 -22.66 0.31
N GLU A 100 9.89 -23.80 0.70
CA GLU A 100 8.53 -24.24 0.30
C GLU A 100 7.43 -23.19 0.53
N GLY A 101 7.57 -22.28 1.50
CA GLY A 101 6.56 -21.25 1.83
C GLY A 101 6.50 -20.05 0.87
N SER A 102 7.60 -19.70 0.18
CA SER A 102 7.62 -18.52 -0.71
C SER A 102 7.29 -18.86 -2.17
N GLY A 103 7.14 -20.13 -2.54
CA GLY A 103 6.80 -20.56 -3.90
C GLY A 103 7.78 -20.09 -4.98
N GLY A 104 9.06 -19.84 -4.65
CA GLY A 104 10.02 -19.30 -5.61
C GLY A 104 9.86 -17.80 -5.89
N ARG A 105 9.00 -17.07 -5.15
CA ARG A 105 8.70 -15.64 -5.38
C ARG A 105 9.90 -14.70 -5.09
N GLY A 106 10.96 -15.19 -4.47
CA GLY A 106 12.24 -14.47 -4.33
C GLY A 106 12.48 -13.95 -2.92
N GLY A 107 13.12 -12.78 -2.81
CA GLY A 107 13.53 -12.15 -1.55
C GLY A 107 15.00 -11.74 -1.54
N GLY A 108 15.45 -11.16 -0.43
CA GLY A 108 16.76 -10.55 -0.27
C GLY A 108 17.96 -11.48 -0.43
N GLY A 109 17.77 -12.79 -0.33
CA GLY A 109 18.79 -13.80 -0.63
C GLY A 109 18.90 -14.17 -2.10
N ASN A 110 18.05 -13.61 -2.98
CA ASN A 110 18.07 -13.87 -4.42
C ASN A 110 18.59 -12.64 -5.18
N PRO A 111 19.76 -12.71 -5.85
CA PRO A 111 20.38 -11.55 -6.48
C PRO A 111 19.55 -10.96 -7.64
N TYR A 112 18.77 -11.77 -8.36
CA TYR A 112 17.91 -11.27 -9.44
C TYR A 112 16.71 -10.48 -8.89
N TRP A 113 16.12 -10.98 -7.80
CA TRP A 113 15.06 -10.28 -7.09
C TRP A 113 15.59 -8.97 -6.49
N VAL A 114 16.77 -9.00 -5.86
CA VAL A 114 17.41 -7.81 -5.26
C VAL A 114 17.69 -6.75 -6.31
N GLN A 115 18.24 -7.13 -7.47
CA GLN A 115 18.51 -6.18 -8.55
C GLN A 115 17.24 -5.49 -9.03
N TRP A 116 16.19 -6.27 -9.31
CA TRP A 116 14.88 -5.74 -9.68
C TRP A 116 14.27 -4.85 -8.59
N PHE A 117 14.38 -5.27 -7.33
CA PHE A 117 13.84 -4.51 -6.20
C PHE A 117 14.58 -3.19 -5.97
N PHE A 118 15.89 -3.12 -6.23
CA PHE A 118 16.61 -1.86 -6.20
C PHE A 118 16.26 -0.98 -7.40
N ASP A 119 16.15 -1.57 -8.60
CA ASP A 119 15.75 -0.82 -9.79
C ASP A 119 14.38 -0.16 -9.59
N LEU A 120 13.38 -0.87 -9.06
CA LEU A 120 12.04 -0.27 -8.83
C LEU A 120 12.03 0.80 -7.74
N ASN A 121 12.95 0.76 -6.77
CA ASN A 121 12.98 1.75 -5.68
C ASN A 121 13.80 3.00 -6.04
N PHE A 122 14.77 2.89 -6.96
CA PHE A 122 15.73 3.97 -7.26
C PHE A 122 15.65 4.48 -8.70
N ARG A 123 14.62 4.10 -9.45
CA ARG A 123 14.31 4.60 -10.79
C ARG A 123 12.92 5.23 -10.83
N ALA A 124 12.75 6.16 -11.76
CA ALA A 124 11.44 6.75 -12.01
C ALA A 124 10.46 5.70 -12.59
N PRO A 125 9.15 5.84 -12.31
CA PRO A 125 8.55 6.87 -11.46
C PRO A 125 8.77 6.64 -9.96
N ALA A 126 9.27 7.65 -9.26
CA ALA A 126 9.55 7.65 -7.83
C ALA A 126 9.02 8.96 -7.21
N LEU A 127 7.70 9.01 -6.99
CA LEU A 127 7.02 10.18 -6.44
C LEU A 127 7.68 10.61 -5.11
N SER A 128 8.12 11.87 -5.05
CA SER A 128 8.93 12.49 -4.00
C SER A 128 10.34 11.90 -3.81
N PHE A 129 10.46 10.62 -3.44
CA PHE A 129 11.75 9.96 -3.27
C PHE A 129 11.65 8.43 -3.25
N GLY A 130 12.73 7.79 -3.67
CA GLY A 130 12.97 6.35 -3.53
C GLY A 130 13.62 5.98 -2.20
N TYR A 131 13.19 4.88 -1.58
CA TYR A 131 13.78 4.41 -0.32
C TYR A 131 13.57 2.91 -0.12
N THR A 132 14.61 2.24 0.37
CA THR A 132 14.48 0.95 1.04
C THR A 132 15.50 0.84 2.18
N GLN A 133 15.12 0.13 3.26
CA GLN A 133 16.05 -0.26 4.31
C GLN A 133 16.68 -1.61 3.96
N VAL A 134 18.01 -1.67 4.03
CA VAL A 134 18.80 -2.89 3.76
C VAL A 134 19.30 -3.44 5.09
N GLY A 135 19.05 -4.72 5.35
CA GLY A 135 19.47 -5.36 6.60
C GLY A 135 18.63 -6.57 6.92
N GLN A 136 18.78 -7.06 8.14
CA GLN A 136 18.12 -8.25 8.64
C GLN A 136 17.32 -7.89 9.90
N GLU A 137 16.01 -8.10 9.86
CA GLU A 137 15.08 -7.81 10.97
C GLU A 137 15.22 -8.88 12.06
N ASN A 138 15.07 -10.15 11.66
CA ASN A 138 15.12 -11.29 12.56
C ASN A 138 16.55 -11.71 12.98
N SER A 139 16.68 -12.31 14.16
CA SER A 139 17.97 -12.74 14.74
C SER A 139 18.56 -14.02 14.09
N PHE A 140 18.59 -14.09 12.76
CA PHE A 140 19.21 -15.20 12.04
C PHE A 140 20.75 -15.13 12.10
N GLY A 141 21.39 -16.29 12.27
CA GLY A 141 22.85 -16.36 12.36
C GLY A 141 23.54 -16.04 11.04
N TRP A 142 24.78 -15.54 11.13
CA TRP A 142 25.65 -15.20 9.99
C TRP A 142 25.64 -16.22 8.84
N PRO A 143 25.73 -17.55 9.09
CA PRO A 143 25.72 -18.54 8.00
C PRO A 143 24.49 -18.49 7.10
N ARG A 144 23.34 -18.01 7.61
CA ARG A 144 22.08 -17.92 6.86
C ARG A 144 21.94 -16.62 6.07
N ILE A 145 22.59 -15.54 6.50
CA ILE A 145 22.40 -14.21 5.91
C ILE A 145 23.57 -13.74 5.06
N LYS A 146 24.76 -14.33 5.25
CA LYS A 146 26.02 -13.85 4.68
C LYS A 146 25.98 -13.66 3.17
N ASP A 147 25.42 -14.60 2.43
CA ASP A 147 25.52 -14.62 0.97
C ASP A 147 24.62 -13.52 0.40
N GLY A 148 23.34 -13.48 0.82
CA GLY A 148 22.42 -12.40 0.45
C GLY A 148 22.88 -11.02 0.89
N LEU A 149 23.46 -10.88 2.09
CA LEU A 149 23.91 -9.58 2.58
C LEU A 149 25.16 -9.10 1.84
N ILE A 150 26.11 -9.99 1.54
CA ILE A 150 27.29 -9.66 0.74
C ILE A 150 26.88 -9.20 -0.66
N ASP A 151 25.94 -9.90 -1.29
CA ASP A 151 25.43 -9.56 -2.63
C ASP A 151 24.73 -8.19 -2.63
N GLN A 152 23.82 -7.96 -1.67
CA GLN A 152 23.13 -6.67 -1.51
C GLN A 152 24.11 -5.51 -1.33
N ILE A 153 25.07 -5.65 -0.41
CA ILE A 153 26.05 -4.60 -0.13
C ILE A 153 26.97 -4.34 -1.34
N GLY A 154 27.41 -5.39 -2.04
CA GLY A 154 28.22 -5.25 -3.24
C GLY A 154 27.50 -4.49 -4.37
N LEU A 155 26.20 -4.75 -4.56
CA LEU A 155 25.38 -4.04 -5.53
C LEU A 155 25.18 -2.57 -5.15
N LEU A 156 24.86 -2.29 -3.88
CA LEU A 156 24.70 -0.93 -3.37
C LEU A 156 26.00 -0.12 -3.49
N GLN A 157 27.15 -0.71 -3.16
CA GLN A 157 28.44 -0.07 -3.34
C GLN A 157 28.65 0.34 -4.80
N THR A 158 28.36 -0.58 -5.73
CA THR A 158 28.50 -0.32 -7.17
C THR A 158 27.61 0.84 -7.63
N TRP A 159 26.36 0.90 -7.17
CA TRP A 159 25.42 1.95 -7.56
C TRP A 159 25.74 3.29 -6.88
N GLN A 160 26.22 3.26 -5.65
CA GLN A 160 26.72 4.44 -4.94
C GLN A 160 27.94 5.04 -5.66
N GLU A 161 28.92 4.23 -6.07
CA GLU A 161 30.10 4.68 -6.83
C GLU A 161 29.74 5.32 -8.18
N ARG A 162 28.59 4.93 -8.76
CA ARG A 162 28.03 5.52 -9.99
C ARG A 162 27.15 6.75 -9.76
N GLY A 163 26.90 7.11 -8.49
CA GLY A 163 26.01 8.22 -8.14
C GLY A 163 24.53 7.95 -8.40
N GLU A 164 24.13 6.67 -8.47
CA GLU A 164 22.74 6.27 -8.76
C GLU A 164 21.86 6.22 -7.50
N LEU A 165 22.48 6.10 -6.32
CA LEU A 165 21.81 6.16 -5.02
C LEU A 165 22.74 6.73 -3.95
N ILE A 166 22.18 7.00 -2.77
CA ILE A 166 22.93 7.39 -1.57
C ILE A 166 22.71 6.30 -0.51
N VAL A 167 23.78 5.89 0.15
CA VAL A 167 23.73 5.00 1.32
C VAL A 167 24.00 5.85 2.57
N GLU A 168 23.03 5.89 3.47
CA GLU A 168 23.04 6.74 4.66
C GLU A 168 22.71 5.95 5.93
N THR A 169 23.07 6.52 7.09
CA THR A 169 22.51 6.05 8.35
C THR A 169 21.05 6.50 8.49
N LEU A 170 20.25 5.78 9.29
CA LEU A 170 18.87 6.20 9.59
C LEU A 170 18.80 7.63 10.16
N ALA A 171 19.81 8.05 10.93
CA ALA A 171 19.87 9.38 11.51
C ALA A 171 20.11 10.48 10.45
N ASP A 172 20.98 10.20 9.48
CA ASP A 172 21.26 11.13 8.36
C ASP A 172 20.02 11.28 7.48
N SER A 173 19.38 10.16 7.09
CA SER A 173 18.15 10.20 6.31
C SER A 173 17.01 10.89 7.05
N GLY A 174 16.89 10.70 8.38
CA GLY A 174 15.91 11.43 9.18
C GLY A 174 16.18 12.93 9.27
N THR A 175 17.46 13.33 9.30
CA THR A 175 17.85 14.75 9.25
C THR A 175 17.52 15.36 7.90
N TRP A 176 17.82 14.65 6.81
CA TRP A 176 17.45 15.05 5.46
C TRP A 176 15.93 15.20 5.29
N PHE A 177 15.16 14.18 5.68
CA PHE A 177 13.70 14.19 5.55
C PHE A 177 13.07 15.36 6.30
N LYS A 178 13.60 15.70 7.49
CA LYS A 178 13.16 16.87 8.27
C LYS A 178 13.51 18.20 7.64
N ALA A 179 14.61 18.27 6.90
CA ALA A 179 14.98 19.48 6.17
C ALA A 179 14.13 19.67 4.91
N GLU A 180 13.76 18.58 4.23
CA GLU A 180 13.06 18.62 2.95
C GLU A 180 11.53 18.71 3.10
N HIS A 181 10.96 18.08 4.14
CA HIS A 181 9.51 17.90 4.26
C HIS A 181 8.98 18.41 5.60
N GLU A 182 8.08 19.41 5.53
CA GLU A 182 7.38 19.95 6.70
C GLU A 182 6.32 19.00 7.25
N VAL A 183 5.66 18.26 6.36
CA VAL A 183 4.62 17.26 6.59
C VAL A 183 4.91 16.05 5.70
N THR A 184 4.26 14.91 5.94
CA THR A 184 4.44 13.71 5.13
C THR A 184 4.14 14.02 3.65
N PRO A 185 5.12 13.88 2.73
CA PRO A 185 4.90 14.05 1.31
C PRO A 185 4.11 12.85 0.76
N ALA A 186 3.52 12.98 -0.43
CA ALA A 186 3.02 11.81 -1.12
C ALA A 186 4.19 10.97 -1.64
N SER A 187 4.06 9.65 -1.67
CA SER A 187 5.06 8.75 -2.23
C SER A 187 4.42 7.63 -3.03
N ALA A 188 5.22 7.00 -3.89
CA ALA A 188 4.77 5.87 -4.68
C ALA A 188 5.85 4.79 -4.81
N ILE A 189 5.42 3.55 -5.04
CA ILE A 189 6.26 2.48 -5.60
C ILE A 189 5.55 1.93 -6.82
N THR A 190 6.26 1.85 -7.94
CA THR A 190 5.70 1.37 -9.21
C THR A 190 6.49 0.17 -9.73
N ALA A 191 5.91 -1.02 -9.59
CA ALA A 191 6.43 -2.24 -10.19
C ALA A 191 5.68 -2.52 -11.49
N LEU A 192 6.20 -2.04 -12.61
CA LEU A 192 5.58 -2.18 -13.95
C LEU A 192 6.04 -3.42 -14.71
N HIS A 193 7.06 -4.08 -14.20
CA HIS A 193 7.55 -5.36 -14.65
C HIS A 193 7.98 -6.15 -13.42
N TYR A 194 8.08 -7.47 -13.58
CA TYR A 194 8.58 -8.36 -12.55
C TYR A 194 9.90 -8.99 -13.00
N TRP A 195 10.74 -9.39 -12.05
CA TRP A 195 12.01 -10.06 -12.36
C TRP A 195 11.82 -11.43 -13.02
N LYS A 196 10.59 -11.96 -12.99
CA LYS A 196 10.13 -13.11 -13.77
C LYS A 196 9.08 -12.68 -14.80
N GLU A 197 8.89 -13.52 -15.83
CA GLU A 197 7.88 -13.35 -16.86
C GLU A 197 6.47 -13.71 -16.33
N GLU A 198 5.85 -12.83 -15.53
CA GLU A 198 4.54 -13.08 -14.91
C GLU A 198 3.49 -11.98 -15.20
N GLY A 199 3.80 -10.97 -16.01
CA GLY A 199 2.85 -9.94 -16.52
C GLY A 199 2.18 -9.03 -15.48
N ARG A 200 2.29 -9.36 -14.19
CA ARG A 200 1.71 -8.62 -13.07
C ARG A 200 2.40 -7.29 -12.86
N LYS A 201 1.60 -6.28 -12.50
CA LYS A 201 2.07 -4.93 -12.16
C LYS A 201 1.41 -4.47 -10.88
N SER A 202 2.09 -3.63 -10.12
CA SER A 202 1.58 -3.11 -8.85
C SER A 202 2.07 -1.70 -8.63
N ILE A 203 1.12 -0.80 -8.35
CA ILE A 203 1.40 0.60 -8.07
C ILE A 203 0.81 0.92 -6.70
N TRP A 204 1.70 1.21 -5.76
CA TRP A 204 1.35 1.73 -4.45
C TRP A 204 1.46 3.24 -4.49
N TYR A 205 0.39 3.93 -4.10
CA TYR A 205 0.38 5.36 -3.84
C TYR A 205 0.06 5.59 -2.36
N CYS A 206 0.77 6.49 -1.72
CA CYS A 206 0.49 6.92 -0.36
C CYS A 206 0.54 8.45 -0.28
N SER A 207 -0.33 9.02 0.53
CA SER A 207 -0.27 10.40 0.98
C SER A 207 -0.52 10.45 2.48
N ARG A 208 -0.52 11.67 3.06
CA ARG A 208 -0.92 11.83 4.46
C ARG A 208 -2.41 11.57 4.75
N PHE A 209 -3.21 11.28 3.72
CA PHE A 209 -4.66 11.07 3.83
C PHE A 209 -5.09 9.65 3.51
N TYR A 210 -4.31 8.90 2.72
CA TYR A 210 -4.68 7.53 2.35
C TYR A 210 -3.50 6.76 1.75
N ARG A 211 -3.69 5.46 1.61
CA ARG A 211 -2.91 4.61 0.71
C ARG A 211 -3.84 3.91 -0.27
N LEU A 212 -3.31 3.55 -1.44
CA LEU A 212 -4.01 2.80 -2.45
C LEU A 212 -3.03 1.88 -3.19
N ASN A 213 -3.46 0.66 -3.46
CA ASN A 213 -2.78 -0.22 -4.41
C ASN A 213 -3.63 -0.49 -5.64
N LEU A 214 -3.13 -0.06 -6.79
CA LEU A 214 -3.60 -0.49 -8.10
C LEU A 214 -2.82 -1.73 -8.52
N PHE A 215 -3.53 -2.83 -8.76
CA PHE A 215 -2.94 -4.08 -9.17
C PHE A 215 -3.39 -4.45 -10.59
N TRP A 216 -2.44 -4.97 -11.36
CA TRP A 216 -2.66 -5.44 -12.72
C TRP A 216 -2.41 -6.94 -12.80
N GLU A 217 -3.40 -7.67 -13.28
CA GLU A 217 -3.31 -9.10 -13.54
C GLU A 217 -4.33 -9.48 -14.61
N ASP A 218 -3.97 -10.41 -15.50
CA ASP A 218 -4.87 -10.94 -16.53
C ASP A 218 -5.59 -9.84 -17.35
N GLN A 219 -4.83 -8.83 -17.78
CA GLN A 219 -5.32 -7.66 -18.54
C GLN A 219 -6.35 -6.80 -17.79
N GLN A 220 -6.45 -6.92 -16.47
CA GLN A 220 -7.38 -6.15 -15.64
C GLN A 220 -6.61 -5.32 -14.62
N ALA A 221 -6.99 -4.05 -14.50
CA ALA A 221 -6.49 -3.14 -13.46
C ALA A 221 -7.59 -2.93 -12.42
N TYR A 222 -7.30 -3.16 -11.15
CA TYR A 222 -8.27 -2.99 -10.06
C TYR A 222 -7.59 -2.54 -8.78
N ILE A 223 -8.33 -1.86 -7.91
CA ILE A 223 -7.82 -1.44 -6.60
C ILE A 223 -7.99 -2.62 -5.65
N ARG A 224 -6.88 -3.22 -5.21
CA ARG A 224 -6.92 -4.36 -4.27
C ARG A 224 -6.69 -3.96 -2.81
N ASP A 225 -6.17 -2.76 -2.57
CA ASP A 225 -5.99 -2.18 -1.23
C ASP A 225 -6.34 -0.69 -1.28
N PHE A 226 -7.12 -0.22 -0.32
CA PHE A 226 -7.43 1.18 -0.13
C PHE A 226 -7.71 1.42 1.35
N HIS A 227 -6.88 2.22 2.02
CA HIS A 227 -7.11 2.66 3.40
C HIS A 227 -7.04 4.18 3.48
N ILE A 228 -7.86 4.78 4.34
CA ILE A 228 -7.76 6.20 4.68
C ILE A 228 -7.07 6.41 6.02
N PHE A 229 -6.49 7.59 6.19
CA PHE A 229 -5.83 8.04 7.40
C PHE A 229 -6.59 9.22 7.98
N ASP A 230 -7.16 9.02 9.16
CA ASP A 230 -7.83 10.05 9.95
C ASP A 230 -7.04 10.26 11.23
N GLU A 231 -6.35 11.39 11.37
CA GLU A 231 -5.43 11.66 12.48
C GLU A 231 -6.07 11.60 13.88
N ARG A 232 -7.42 11.55 13.93
CA ARG A 232 -8.23 11.38 15.14
C ARG A 232 -8.44 9.92 15.56
N TYR A 233 -8.17 8.96 14.69
CA TYR A 233 -8.24 7.53 15.01
C TYR A 233 -7.05 7.13 15.90
N ALA A 234 -7.35 6.82 17.17
CA ALA A 234 -6.33 6.42 18.14
C ALA A 234 -5.97 4.94 18.02
N GLU A 235 -4.68 4.62 18.09
CA GLU A 235 -4.22 3.24 18.15
C GLU A 235 -4.58 2.57 19.49
N ARG A 236 -4.64 1.23 19.49
CA ARG A 236 -5.14 0.43 20.62
C ARG A 236 -4.35 0.60 21.92
N TYR A 237 -3.06 0.94 21.81
CA TYR A 237 -2.12 0.96 22.94
C TYR A 237 -1.73 2.37 23.39
N LEU A 238 -2.42 3.41 22.90
CA LEU A 238 -2.08 4.80 23.20
C LEU A 238 -2.09 5.12 24.71
N HIS A 239 -2.98 4.46 25.46
CA HIS A 239 -3.18 4.72 26.89
C HIS A 239 -2.93 3.49 27.78
N GLU A 240 -2.88 2.29 27.19
CA GLU A 240 -2.71 1.04 27.93
C GLU A 240 -1.68 0.16 27.23
N PRO A 241 -0.79 -0.51 27.99
CA PRO A 241 0.19 -1.40 27.40
C PRO A 241 -0.49 -2.62 26.77
N CYS A 242 0.11 -3.15 25.71
CA CYS A 242 -0.24 -4.48 25.21
C CYS A 242 0.05 -5.54 26.30
N ARG A 243 -0.97 -6.30 26.71
CA ARG A 243 -0.86 -7.35 27.76
C ARG A 243 -0.81 -8.76 27.20
N THR A 244 -0.83 -8.89 25.88
CA THR A 244 -0.79 -10.15 25.13
C THR A 244 0.54 -10.27 24.40
N ALA A 245 0.86 -11.49 23.96
CA ALA A 245 1.97 -11.69 23.02
C ALA A 245 1.65 -11.06 21.66
N ASP A 246 0.37 -11.01 21.30
CA ASP A 246 -0.08 -10.47 20.03
C ASP A 246 -0.37 -8.98 20.13
N SER A 247 0.17 -8.17 19.20
CA SER A 247 -0.15 -6.75 19.10
C SER A 247 -0.69 -6.38 17.72
N ILE A 248 -1.61 -5.41 17.69
CA ILE A 248 -2.33 -5.01 16.49
C ILE A 248 -2.28 -3.49 16.32
N TYR A 249 -1.76 -3.06 15.19
CA TYR A 249 -1.77 -1.67 14.71
C TYR A 249 -2.48 -1.64 13.37
N ASP A 250 -3.44 -0.75 13.24
CA ASP A 250 -4.32 -0.68 12.08
C ASP A 250 -4.65 0.76 11.69
N THR A 251 -5.25 0.89 10.52
CA THR A 251 -5.86 2.12 9.99
C THR A 251 -7.27 1.81 9.50
N LEU A 252 -7.87 2.69 8.69
CA LEU A 252 -9.28 2.62 8.32
C LEU A 252 -9.44 2.03 6.89
N PRO A 253 -9.86 0.76 6.74
CA PRO A 253 -9.97 0.12 5.43
C PRO A 253 -11.19 0.62 4.65
N VAL A 254 -11.01 0.94 3.38
CA VAL A 254 -12.06 1.19 2.38
C VAL A 254 -12.24 -0.05 1.50
N MET A 255 -11.12 -0.68 1.14
CA MET A 255 -11.04 -1.97 0.47
C MET A 255 -9.81 -2.72 0.97
N ASP A 256 -9.99 -3.97 1.42
CA ASP A 256 -8.90 -4.85 1.82
C ASP A 256 -9.03 -6.19 1.09
N GLY A 257 -8.48 -6.24 -0.12
CA GLY A 257 -8.46 -7.43 -0.96
C GLY A 257 -7.81 -8.64 -0.30
N ALA A 258 -6.78 -8.46 0.55
CA ALA A 258 -6.11 -9.59 1.19
C ALA A 258 -6.98 -10.22 2.28
N ARG A 259 -7.70 -9.42 3.06
CA ARG A 259 -8.52 -9.91 4.17
C ARG A 259 -9.96 -10.20 3.79
N TRP A 260 -10.49 -9.53 2.76
CA TRP A 260 -11.88 -9.66 2.35
C TRP A 260 -12.09 -10.57 1.14
N SER A 261 -11.03 -11.19 0.60
CA SER A 261 -11.14 -12.26 -0.39
C SER A 261 -11.35 -13.63 0.26
N ASN A 262 -11.90 -14.56 -0.51
CA ASN A 262 -11.91 -15.99 -0.21
C ASN A 262 -11.66 -16.80 -1.50
N SER A 263 -11.79 -18.12 -1.45
CA SER A 263 -11.55 -18.98 -2.62
C SER A 263 -12.52 -18.77 -3.80
N LEU A 264 -13.63 -18.06 -3.59
CA LEU A 264 -14.68 -17.81 -4.58
C LEU A 264 -14.71 -16.35 -5.06
N ILE A 265 -14.40 -15.41 -4.16
CA ILE A 265 -14.53 -13.98 -4.40
C ILE A 265 -13.18 -13.32 -4.16
N LYS A 266 -12.68 -12.66 -5.19
CA LYS A 266 -11.52 -11.79 -5.13
C LYS A 266 -11.99 -10.37 -4.85
N ALA A 267 -11.81 -9.92 -3.62
CA ALA A 267 -12.23 -8.61 -3.19
C ALA A 267 -11.40 -7.50 -3.86
N GLY A 268 -12.06 -6.40 -4.20
CA GLY A 268 -11.43 -5.27 -4.88
C GLY A 268 -12.45 -4.27 -5.41
N ILE A 269 -11.94 -3.15 -5.92
CA ILE A 269 -12.72 -2.17 -6.68
C ILE A 269 -12.32 -2.30 -8.15
N TRP A 270 -13.25 -2.85 -8.94
CA TRP A 270 -13.02 -3.27 -10.32
C TRP A 270 -13.70 -2.30 -11.30
N PRO A 271 -12.97 -1.73 -12.27
CA PRO A 271 -13.57 -1.14 -13.45
C PRO A 271 -14.31 -2.22 -14.26
N MET A 272 -15.61 -2.03 -14.45
CA MET A 272 -16.47 -2.94 -15.21
C MET A 272 -17.21 -2.17 -16.30
N VAL A 273 -17.66 -2.90 -17.32
CA VAL A 273 -18.54 -2.40 -18.38
C VAL A 273 -19.81 -3.25 -18.40
N ARG A 274 -20.98 -2.62 -18.58
CA ARG A 274 -22.22 -3.37 -18.88
C ARG A 274 -22.23 -3.76 -20.35
N SER A 275 -22.32 -5.06 -20.62
CA SER A 275 -22.48 -5.58 -21.98
C SER A 275 -23.85 -5.20 -22.56
N SER A 276 -24.03 -5.39 -23.87
CA SER A 276 -25.32 -5.19 -24.55
C SER A 276 -26.44 -6.06 -23.96
N ASP A 277 -26.09 -7.19 -23.36
CA ASP A 277 -27.02 -8.13 -22.75
C ASP A 277 -27.32 -7.78 -21.27
N GLY A 278 -26.72 -6.69 -20.77
CA GLY A 278 -26.91 -6.18 -19.40
C GLY A 278 -25.99 -6.81 -18.35
N GLU A 279 -25.12 -7.74 -18.74
CA GLU A 279 -24.16 -8.39 -17.85
C GLU A 279 -22.98 -7.46 -17.52
N LEU A 280 -22.48 -7.51 -16.29
CA LEU A 280 -21.25 -6.83 -15.90
C LEU A 280 -20.05 -7.68 -16.31
N VAL A 281 -19.19 -7.12 -17.16
CA VAL A 281 -17.93 -7.73 -17.57
C VAL A 281 -16.74 -6.86 -17.16
N PRO A 282 -15.58 -7.45 -16.81
CA PRO A 282 -14.41 -6.65 -16.49
C PRO A 282 -13.94 -5.79 -17.67
N LEU A 283 -13.61 -4.53 -17.38
CA LEU A 283 -12.92 -3.66 -18.33
C LEU A 283 -11.49 -4.16 -18.47
N ARG A 284 -11.09 -4.49 -19.70
CA ARG A 284 -9.77 -5.06 -19.99
C ARG A 284 -8.89 -4.07 -20.72
N CYS A 285 -7.62 -4.07 -20.35
CA CYS A 285 -6.61 -3.18 -20.90
C CYS A 285 -5.48 -3.95 -21.59
N GLN A 286 -4.85 -3.34 -22.58
CA GLN A 286 -3.72 -3.90 -23.31
C GLN A 286 -2.56 -4.17 -22.34
N GLU A 287 -2.00 -5.38 -22.39
CA GLU A 287 -1.04 -5.89 -21.39
C GLU A 287 0.14 -4.93 -21.14
N ASP A 288 0.73 -4.38 -22.20
CA ASP A 288 1.92 -3.52 -22.13
C ASP A 288 1.64 -2.02 -22.22
N SER A 289 0.39 -1.60 -22.08
CA SER A 289 0.00 -0.18 -22.27
C SER A 289 0.04 0.69 -21.01
N LEU A 290 0.26 0.09 -19.84
CA LEU A 290 0.22 0.84 -18.58
C LEU A 290 1.41 1.80 -18.47
N GLU A 291 1.12 3.10 -18.57
CA GLU A 291 2.04 4.20 -18.33
C GLU A 291 1.76 4.84 -16.97
N VAL A 292 2.82 5.22 -16.25
CA VAL A 292 2.73 5.93 -14.98
C VAL A 292 3.55 7.21 -15.06
N THR A 293 2.92 8.34 -14.74
CA THR A 293 3.51 9.67 -14.83
C THR A 293 3.38 10.42 -13.52
N GLU A 294 4.48 10.99 -13.04
CA GLU A 294 4.49 12.00 -11.97
C GLU A 294 4.03 13.33 -12.56
N VAL A 295 2.80 13.76 -12.24
CA VAL A 295 2.22 15.01 -12.77
C VAL A 295 2.67 16.21 -11.94
N SER A 296 2.83 16.01 -10.63
CA SER A 296 3.30 17.00 -9.66
C SER A 296 4.05 16.28 -8.51
N GLN A 297 4.40 17.01 -7.46
CA GLN A 297 4.97 16.42 -6.24
C GLN A 297 4.01 15.51 -5.47
N ASP A 298 2.70 15.60 -5.73
CA ASP A 298 1.66 14.86 -5.02
C ASP A 298 0.68 14.11 -5.93
N GLU A 299 0.85 14.19 -7.24
CA GLU A 299 -0.07 13.65 -8.23
C GLU A 299 0.61 12.57 -9.10
N LEU A 300 0.03 11.38 -9.09
CA LEU A 300 0.44 10.23 -9.89
C LEU A 300 -0.69 9.82 -10.83
N LEU A 301 -0.43 9.92 -12.13
CA LEU A 301 -1.37 9.53 -13.17
C LEU A 301 -0.98 8.19 -13.75
N MET A 302 -1.93 7.25 -13.78
CA MET A 302 -1.84 5.96 -14.44
C MET A 302 -2.77 5.97 -15.65
N VAL A 303 -2.27 5.61 -16.83
CA VAL A 303 -3.04 5.51 -18.07
C VAL A 303 -2.79 4.16 -18.71
N ALA A 304 -3.86 3.48 -19.12
CA ALA A 304 -3.78 2.23 -19.85
C ALA A 304 -4.75 2.25 -21.04
N GLU A 305 -4.35 1.63 -22.15
CA GLU A 305 -5.20 1.47 -23.33
C GLU A 305 -6.21 0.35 -23.10
N ILE A 306 -7.48 0.61 -23.39
CA ILE A 306 -8.56 -0.38 -23.28
C ILE A 306 -8.56 -1.24 -24.54
N ILE A 307 -8.79 -2.55 -24.42
CA ILE A 307 -8.75 -3.49 -25.57
C ILE A 307 -9.78 -3.09 -26.63
N GLU A 308 -10.97 -2.68 -26.21
CA GLU A 308 -12.08 -2.22 -27.04
C GLU A 308 -11.90 -0.78 -27.57
N GLY A 309 -10.79 -0.12 -27.21
CA GLY A 309 -10.44 1.24 -27.62
C GLY A 309 -10.66 2.30 -26.54
N GLY A 310 -9.92 3.40 -26.65
CA GLY A 310 -9.89 4.43 -25.62
C GLY A 310 -8.94 4.07 -24.47
N THR A 311 -9.07 4.73 -23.32
CA THR A 311 -8.17 4.53 -22.18
C THR A 311 -8.89 4.48 -20.84
N LEU A 312 -8.29 3.76 -19.90
CA LEU A 312 -8.56 3.84 -18.47
C LEU A 312 -7.53 4.78 -17.85
N ARG A 313 -7.99 5.78 -17.10
CA ARG A 313 -7.15 6.75 -16.40
C ARG A 313 -7.47 6.74 -14.92
N ILE A 314 -6.45 6.58 -14.08
CA ILE A 314 -6.57 6.64 -12.62
C ILE A 314 -5.58 7.71 -12.15
N ASN A 315 -6.08 8.72 -11.47
CA ASN A 315 -5.28 9.81 -10.96
C ASN A 315 -5.34 9.83 -9.43
N CYS A 316 -4.20 9.59 -8.79
CA CYS A 316 -4.02 9.71 -7.35
C CYS A 316 -3.43 11.08 -7.03
N SER A 317 -4.12 11.86 -6.20
CA SER A 317 -3.66 13.16 -5.71
C SER A 317 -3.65 13.13 -4.19
N GLN A 318 -3.10 14.15 -3.53
CA GLN A 318 -2.92 14.13 -2.07
C GLN A 318 -4.17 13.70 -1.27
N ASN A 319 -5.38 14.06 -1.69
CA ASN A 319 -6.61 13.76 -0.95
C ASN A 319 -7.79 13.30 -1.82
N SER A 320 -7.52 12.86 -3.05
CA SER A 320 -8.56 12.34 -3.93
C SER A 320 -8.02 11.31 -4.91
N VAL A 321 -8.88 10.37 -5.27
CA VAL A 321 -8.65 9.41 -6.36
C VAL A 321 -9.71 9.64 -7.42
N THR A 322 -9.28 9.92 -8.65
CA THR A 322 -10.18 10.14 -9.78
C THR A 322 -9.99 9.04 -10.82
N ILE A 323 -11.09 8.42 -11.25
CA ILE A 323 -11.09 7.33 -12.22
C ILE A 323 -11.96 7.73 -13.41
N MET A 324 -11.45 7.52 -14.61
CA MET A 324 -12.11 7.83 -15.88
C MET A 324 -11.87 6.69 -16.87
N ALA A 325 -12.88 6.32 -17.64
CA ALA A 325 -12.70 5.39 -18.75
C ALA A 325 -13.42 5.90 -20.00
N ASP A 326 -12.77 5.76 -21.15
CA ASP A 326 -13.31 6.10 -22.46
C ASP A 326 -14.22 4.97 -23.00
N GLN A 327 -15.21 4.57 -22.20
CA GLN A 327 -16.17 3.50 -22.52
C GLN A 327 -17.61 3.96 -22.25
N CYS A 328 -18.58 3.36 -22.93
CA CYS A 328 -20.00 3.55 -22.58
C CYS A 328 -20.39 2.60 -21.45
N ASP A 329 -21.33 3.00 -20.60
CA ASP A 329 -21.92 2.16 -19.54
C ASP A 329 -20.89 1.44 -18.64
N TRP A 330 -19.76 2.09 -18.38
CA TRP A 330 -18.76 1.64 -17.42
C TRP A 330 -19.09 2.13 -16.00
N GLY A 331 -18.43 1.54 -15.01
CA GLY A 331 -18.44 1.99 -13.63
C GLY A 331 -17.51 1.14 -12.76
N LEU A 332 -17.57 1.32 -11.44
CA LEU A 332 -16.79 0.53 -10.50
C LEU A 332 -17.68 -0.46 -9.76
N GLN A 333 -17.26 -1.72 -9.75
CA GLN A 333 -17.78 -2.73 -8.85
C GLN A 333 -16.85 -2.87 -7.66
N MET A 334 -17.27 -2.38 -6.50
CA MET A 334 -16.69 -2.76 -5.22
C MET A 334 -17.32 -4.11 -4.83
N ILE A 335 -16.51 -5.14 -4.62
CA ILE A 335 -16.97 -6.49 -4.26
C ILE A 335 -16.07 -7.08 -3.17
N TRP A 336 -16.68 -7.82 -2.25
CA TRP A 336 -15.97 -8.52 -1.18
C TRP A 336 -16.72 -9.77 -0.71
N SER A 337 -16.03 -10.66 0.00
CA SER A 337 -16.61 -11.85 0.61
C SER A 337 -17.14 -11.59 2.02
N ASP A 338 -17.91 -12.55 2.55
CA ASP A 338 -18.51 -12.57 3.88
C ASP A 338 -17.50 -12.97 4.97
N ARG A 339 -16.43 -12.18 5.11
CA ARG A 339 -15.41 -12.41 6.13
C ARG A 339 -15.91 -11.94 7.51
N LYS A 340 -15.04 -11.91 8.52
CA LYS A 340 -15.40 -11.34 9.84
C LYS A 340 -14.78 -9.97 10.08
N GLN A 341 -13.86 -9.58 9.20
CA GLN A 341 -12.95 -8.46 9.38
C GLN A 341 -13.34 -7.25 8.53
N GLU A 342 -14.40 -7.35 7.74
CA GLU A 342 -14.96 -6.21 7.02
C GLU A 342 -15.63 -5.22 8.00
N PRO A 343 -15.50 -3.91 7.72
CA PRO A 343 -16.25 -2.89 8.43
C PRO A 343 -17.74 -3.03 8.12
N HIS A 344 -18.58 -2.56 9.04
CA HIS A 344 -19.99 -2.37 8.73
C HIS A 344 -20.13 -1.19 7.77
N MET A 345 -20.78 -1.41 6.62
CA MET A 345 -20.87 -0.45 5.52
C MET A 345 -22.31 0.02 5.29
N ILE A 346 -22.46 1.32 5.03
CA ILE A 346 -23.72 1.97 4.66
C ILE A 346 -23.45 2.82 3.42
N ALA A 347 -24.13 2.50 2.31
CA ALA A 347 -24.02 3.27 1.07
C ALA A 347 -25.16 4.29 0.97
N ALA A 348 -24.82 5.50 0.53
CA ALA A 348 -25.73 6.56 0.10
C ALA A 348 -25.23 7.13 -1.22
N SER A 349 -26.07 7.85 -1.98
CA SER A 349 -25.78 8.24 -3.37
C SER A 349 -24.41 8.91 -3.59
N ASP A 350 -23.92 9.69 -2.63
CA ASP A 350 -22.68 10.47 -2.72
C ASP A 350 -21.62 10.06 -1.68
N GLU A 351 -21.81 8.95 -0.96
CA GLU A 351 -20.87 8.50 0.06
C GLU A 351 -21.00 7.02 0.45
N ILE A 352 -19.92 6.47 0.99
CA ILE A 352 -19.94 5.19 1.70
C ILE A 352 -19.47 5.45 3.13
N GLY A 353 -20.37 5.21 4.08
CA GLY A 353 -20.09 5.23 5.51
C GLY A 353 -19.60 3.88 6.00
N TYR A 354 -18.66 3.90 6.94
CA TYR A 354 -18.01 2.74 7.51
C TYR A 354 -18.01 2.82 9.04
N GLU A 355 -18.08 1.67 9.69
CA GLU A 355 -17.77 1.50 11.11
C GLU A 355 -16.75 0.36 11.27
N TYR A 356 -15.57 0.70 11.80
CA TYR A 356 -14.46 -0.22 12.03
C TYR A 356 -13.95 -0.05 13.45
N ASN A 357 -13.91 -1.13 14.25
CA ASN A 357 -13.50 -1.10 15.65
C ASN A 357 -14.22 -0.02 16.50
N GLY A 358 -15.49 0.27 16.19
CA GLY A 358 -16.28 1.31 16.86
C GLY A 358 -15.93 2.75 16.44
N TYR A 359 -15.09 2.94 15.42
CA TYR A 359 -14.79 4.23 14.81
C TYR A 359 -15.58 4.41 13.52
N HIS A 360 -16.23 5.55 13.36
CA HIS A 360 -17.01 5.88 12.17
C HIS A 360 -16.20 6.77 11.23
N TYR A 361 -16.23 6.46 9.94
CA TYR A 361 -15.59 7.24 8.89
C TYR A 361 -16.37 7.13 7.58
N THR A 362 -16.14 8.08 6.67
CA THR A 362 -16.88 8.19 5.42
C THR A 362 -15.93 8.44 4.27
N VAL A 363 -16.19 7.81 3.13
CA VAL A 363 -15.57 8.15 1.85
C VAL A 363 -16.62 8.84 0.99
N HIS A 364 -16.37 10.09 0.62
CA HIS A 364 -17.29 10.85 -0.22
C HIS A 364 -17.00 10.61 -1.70
N CYS A 365 -18.04 10.31 -2.47
CA CYS A 365 -18.04 10.24 -3.92
C CYS A 365 -18.46 11.61 -4.48
N LYS A 366 -17.50 12.51 -4.70
CA LYS A 366 -17.77 13.88 -5.19
C LYS A 366 -18.30 13.92 -6.62
N LYS A 367 -17.98 12.89 -7.40
CA LYS A 367 -18.51 12.66 -8.75
C LYS A 367 -18.78 11.18 -8.89
N GLY A 368 -19.97 10.86 -9.38
CA GLY A 368 -20.48 9.50 -9.47
C GLY A 368 -21.59 9.23 -8.47
N ASP A 369 -22.37 8.19 -8.74
CA ASP A 369 -23.52 7.78 -7.93
C ASP A 369 -23.26 6.39 -7.35
N VAL A 370 -23.25 6.32 -6.02
CA VAL A 370 -23.01 5.09 -5.27
C VAL A 370 -24.35 4.37 -5.09
N GLY A 371 -24.44 3.17 -5.63
CA GLY A 371 -25.62 2.33 -5.55
C GLY A 371 -25.82 1.69 -4.17
N GLU A 372 -26.98 1.07 -3.99
CA GLU A 372 -27.31 0.33 -2.77
C GLU A 372 -26.41 -0.91 -2.59
N LEU A 373 -26.20 -1.30 -1.32
CA LEU A 373 -25.58 -2.58 -1.01
C LEU A 373 -26.46 -3.74 -1.50
N SER A 374 -25.88 -4.60 -2.33
CA SER A 374 -26.53 -5.83 -2.79
C SER A 374 -26.61 -6.90 -1.69
N LYS A 375 -27.65 -7.76 -1.75
CA LYS A 375 -27.83 -8.88 -0.82
C LYS A 375 -26.98 -10.08 -1.25
N GLY A 376 -26.16 -10.64 -0.34
CA GLY A 376 -25.32 -11.81 -0.59
C GLY A 376 -23.85 -11.51 -0.26
N ALA A 377 -22.93 -11.88 -1.16
CA ALA A 377 -21.60 -11.29 -1.18
C ALA A 377 -21.73 -9.78 -1.23
N GLY A 378 -21.01 -9.06 -0.36
CA GLY A 378 -21.13 -7.62 -0.30
C GLY A 378 -20.62 -7.00 -1.60
N SER A 379 -21.46 -6.20 -2.25
CA SER A 379 -21.08 -5.45 -3.44
C SER A 379 -21.83 -4.14 -3.56
N ILE A 380 -21.12 -3.12 -4.02
CA ILE A 380 -21.62 -1.78 -4.35
C ILE A 380 -21.23 -1.46 -5.79
N TRP A 381 -22.18 -0.98 -6.57
CA TRP A 381 -21.95 -0.42 -7.91
C TRP A 381 -21.81 1.09 -7.81
N ILE A 382 -20.78 1.66 -8.42
CA ILE A 382 -20.57 3.11 -8.49
C ILE A 382 -20.62 3.52 -9.95
N GLN A 383 -21.65 4.29 -10.29
CA GLN A 383 -21.87 4.80 -11.64
C GLN A 383 -21.09 6.11 -11.83
N PRO A 384 -20.39 6.32 -12.96
CA PRO A 384 -19.71 7.58 -13.22
C PRO A 384 -20.70 8.72 -13.51
N GLU A 385 -20.37 9.92 -13.03
CA GLU A 385 -21.04 11.16 -13.40
C GLU A 385 -20.23 11.85 -14.49
N SER A 386 -20.85 12.06 -15.67
CA SER A 386 -20.17 12.65 -16.84
C SER A 386 -18.85 11.94 -17.20
N GLY A 387 -18.79 10.62 -17.04
CA GLY A 387 -17.60 9.81 -17.32
C GLY A 387 -16.51 9.87 -16.26
N VAL A 388 -16.81 10.37 -15.05
CA VAL A 388 -15.84 10.51 -13.96
C VAL A 388 -16.40 9.90 -12.67
N ILE A 389 -15.56 9.16 -11.96
CA ILE A 389 -15.75 8.82 -10.54
C ILE A 389 -14.64 9.48 -9.73
N GLN A 390 -14.99 10.19 -8.67
CA GLN A 390 -14.00 10.86 -7.81
C GLN A 390 -14.29 10.62 -6.33
N PHE A 391 -13.38 9.93 -5.66
CA PHE A 391 -13.38 9.78 -4.20
C PHE A 391 -12.62 10.95 -3.56
N CYS A 392 -13.20 11.53 -2.50
CA CYS A 392 -12.57 12.56 -1.68
C CYS A 392 -12.35 12.05 -0.25
N LEU A 393 -11.13 12.26 0.25
CA LEU A 393 -10.56 11.52 1.38
C LEU A 393 -10.13 12.46 2.53
N ILE A 394 -11.00 13.41 2.87
CA ILE A 394 -10.79 14.43 3.92
C ILE A 394 -11.87 14.42 4.96
#